data_AF-A0AAW1NVJ5-F1
#
_entry.id   AF-A0AAW1NVJ5-F1
#
_cell.length_a   1.000
_cell.length_b   1.000
_cell.length_c   1.000
_cell.angle_alpha   90.00
_cell.angle_beta   90.00
_cell.angle_gamma   90.00
#
_symmetry.space_group_name_H-M   'P 1'
#
loop_
_entity.id
_entity.type
_entity.pdbx_description
1 polymer ?
#
loop_
_entity_poly.entity_id
_entity_poly.type
_entity_poly.pdbx_seq_one_letter_code
_entity_poly.pdbx_strand_id
1 'polypeptide(L)'
;MQPSGALALLAVGAIVHLICAPYNKVEESFNTQAVHDILYHGLSVQAYDHLQFPGVVPRTFAGAGTVAVLTAPAAWLCHLLDLTKLPVLYCARAALGFVVLAFFANCLAYSSWLTRKQPGLTISAMALNAIVFRCDMLPLAGLMGLHMLLSRQITLPKALMWGVTASVASLLLTVSLDSIMWQRLLWPEGEVLWFNSVLNRSSEWGVQPFHWYWTSALPRAMLGGLPLACAGLWQERRLLGPVGVAVIYVCLYSWLPHKEVRFLFPLEHPWMYSKEEGLSAAQLQAKNFTFLLADQQSVPGYQLHGTAATIGLDFRLASS
;
A
#
# COMPACT_ATOMS: atom_id res chain seq x y z
N MET A 1 -8.40 28.43 6.65
CA MET A 1 -7.76 27.60 7.69
C MET A 1 -6.27 27.58 7.44
N GLN A 2 -5.43 27.89 8.43
CA GLN A 2 -3.99 27.71 8.27
C GLN A 2 -3.70 26.20 8.03
N PRO A 3 -2.82 25.85 7.08
CA PRO A 3 -2.52 24.46 6.73
C PRO A 3 -1.98 23.61 7.89
N SER A 4 -1.52 24.25 8.97
CA SER A 4 -1.00 23.61 10.19
C SER A 4 -2.03 22.79 10.96
N GLY A 5 -3.28 23.23 11.05
CA GLY A 5 -4.31 22.55 11.85
C GLY A 5 -4.76 21.20 11.29
N ALA A 6 -4.89 21.10 9.96
CA ALA A 6 -5.25 19.85 9.30
C ALA A 6 -4.11 18.82 9.37
N LEU A 7 -2.87 19.26 9.21
CA LEU A 7 -1.69 18.41 9.37
C LEU A 7 -1.57 17.87 10.80
N ALA A 8 -1.83 18.70 11.80
CA ALA A 8 -1.83 18.26 13.20
C ALA A 8 -2.89 17.17 13.46
N LEU A 9 -4.11 17.33 12.93
CA LEU A 9 -5.17 16.33 13.06
C LEU A 9 -4.82 15.01 12.37
N LEU A 10 -4.24 15.07 11.17
CA LEU A 10 -3.77 13.87 10.45
C LEU A 10 -2.63 13.16 11.20
N ALA A 11 -1.69 13.92 11.76
CA ALA A 11 -0.61 13.37 12.57
C ALA A 11 -1.15 12.70 13.85
N VAL A 12 -2.10 13.34 14.54
CA VAL A 12 -2.77 12.75 15.71
C VAL A 12 -3.51 11.46 15.31
N GLY A 13 -4.25 11.48 14.20
CA GLY A 13 -4.93 10.29 13.69
C GLY A 13 -3.97 9.14 13.37
N ALA A 14 -2.82 9.43 12.76
CA ALA A 14 -1.79 8.41 12.49
C ALA A 14 -1.14 7.86 13.76
N ILE A 15 -0.90 8.69 14.77
CA ILE A 15 -0.38 8.25 16.09
C ILE A 15 -1.40 7.36 16.79
N VAL A 16 -2.69 7.78 16.83
CA VAL A 16 -3.76 6.96 17.40
C VAL A 16 -3.86 5.61 16.68
N HIS A 17 -3.77 5.61 15.35
CA HIS A 17 -3.77 4.36 14.57
C HIS A 17 -2.58 3.46 14.91
N LEU A 18 -1.37 4.03 15.05
CA LEU A 18 -0.16 3.30 15.41
C LEU A 18 -0.29 2.60 16.79
N ILE A 19 -0.97 3.25 17.74
CA ILE A 19 -1.20 2.72 19.08
C ILE A 19 -2.31 1.65 19.06
N CYS A 20 -3.43 1.92 18.38
CA CYS A 20 -4.60 1.02 18.39
C CYS A 20 -4.44 -0.21 17.48
N ALA A 21 -3.62 -0.14 16.44
CA ALA A 21 -3.37 -1.22 15.49
C ALA A 21 -1.85 -1.44 15.32
N PRO A 22 -1.19 -2.01 16.34
CA PRO A 22 0.26 -2.21 16.33
C PRO A 22 0.71 -3.36 15.42
N TYR A 23 -0.19 -4.33 15.18
CA TYR A 23 0.09 -5.51 14.37
C TYR A 23 -0.28 -5.27 12.90
N ASN A 24 0.40 -6.01 12.03
CA ASN A 24 0.19 -5.92 10.59
C ASN A 24 -0.86 -6.93 10.15
N LYS A 25 -1.56 -6.58 9.07
CA LYS A 25 -2.38 -7.55 8.35
C LYS A 25 -1.50 -8.52 7.56
N VAL A 26 -2.05 -9.69 7.21
CA VAL A 26 -1.37 -10.70 6.39
C VAL A 26 -0.97 -10.11 5.03
N GLU A 27 -1.77 -9.21 4.48
CA GLU A 27 -1.52 -8.53 3.20
C GLU A 27 -0.37 -7.51 3.28
N GLU A 28 -0.04 -7.03 4.49
CA GLU A 28 1.07 -6.10 4.76
C GLU A 28 2.36 -6.84 5.14
N SER A 29 2.30 -8.17 5.27
CA SER A 29 3.43 -9.01 5.71
C SER A 29 4.65 -8.82 4.82
N PHE A 30 4.48 -8.87 3.49
CA PHE A 30 5.60 -8.72 2.55
C PHE A 30 6.40 -7.44 2.82
N ASN A 31 5.75 -6.28 2.88
CA ASN A 31 6.46 -5.01 3.07
C ASN A 31 7.15 -4.94 4.43
N THR A 32 6.52 -5.52 5.46
CA THR A 32 7.11 -5.58 6.80
C THR A 32 8.36 -6.45 6.82
N GLN A 33 8.28 -7.65 6.24
CA GLN A 33 9.41 -8.58 6.17
C GLN A 33 10.51 -8.00 5.28
N ALA A 34 10.17 -7.39 4.15
CA ALA A 34 11.15 -6.71 3.31
C ALA A 34 11.90 -5.58 4.05
N VAL A 35 11.20 -4.79 4.89
CA VAL A 35 11.85 -3.79 5.75
C VAL A 35 12.77 -4.46 6.77
N HIS A 36 12.31 -5.52 7.44
CA HIS A 36 13.11 -6.30 8.37
C HIS A 36 14.38 -6.84 7.69
N ASP A 37 14.24 -7.49 6.55
CA ASP A 37 15.35 -8.13 5.87
C ASP A 37 16.40 -7.13 5.38
N ILE A 38 15.96 -5.97 4.88
CA ILE A 38 16.88 -4.87 4.54
C ILE A 38 17.64 -4.37 5.77
N LEU A 39 16.98 -4.24 6.92
CA LEU A 39 17.60 -3.71 8.14
C LEU A 39 18.56 -4.70 8.80
N TYR A 40 18.25 -5.99 8.79
CA TYR A 40 18.98 -7.01 9.55
C TYR A 40 19.88 -7.92 8.67
N HIS A 41 19.46 -8.24 7.44
CA HIS A 41 20.23 -9.08 6.50
C HIS A 41 21.02 -8.26 5.47
N GLY A 42 20.66 -6.98 5.27
CA GLY A 42 21.46 -6.01 4.53
C GLY A 42 21.56 -6.31 3.03
N LEU A 43 22.74 -6.72 2.56
CA LEU A 43 22.94 -7.08 1.15
C LEU A 43 22.83 -8.60 0.90
N SER A 44 22.61 -9.38 1.95
CA SER A 44 22.53 -10.85 1.87
C SER A 44 21.15 -11.29 1.40
N VAL A 45 20.82 -11.01 0.13
CA VAL A 45 19.49 -11.26 -0.46
C VAL A 45 19.08 -12.73 -0.34
N GLN A 46 20.03 -13.67 -0.27
CA GLN A 46 19.75 -15.10 -0.13
C GLN A 46 19.06 -15.46 1.20
N ALA A 47 19.19 -14.62 2.23
CA ALA A 47 18.59 -14.83 3.54
C ALA A 47 17.19 -14.20 3.67
N TYR A 48 16.65 -13.62 2.60
CA TYR A 48 15.39 -12.89 2.66
C TYR A 48 14.17 -13.81 2.61
N ASP A 49 13.14 -13.44 3.38
CA ASP A 49 11.90 -14.21 3.55
C ASP A 49 11.16 -14.42 2.23
N HIS A 50 11.19 -13.44 1.31
CA HIS A 50 10.43 -13.49 0.05
C HIS A 50 10.92 -14.57 -0.93
N LEU A 51 12.15 -15.06 -0.77
CA LEU A 51 12.67 -16.17 -1.58
C LEU A 51 12.12 -17.52 -1.09
N GLN A 52 11.85 -17.64 0.21
CA GLN A 52 11.27 -18.84 0.81
C GLN A 52 9.74 -18.83 0.77
N PHE A 53 9.14 -17.67 0.99
CA PHE A 53 7.69 -17.45 1.05
C PHE A 53 7.24 -16.38 0.04
N PRO A 54 7.35 -16.65 -1.27
CA PRO A 54 6.85 -15.74 -2.28
C PRO A 54 5.32 -15.68 -2.21
N GLY A 55 4.77 -14.47 -2.16
CA GLY A 55 3.33 -14.27 -2.33
C GLY A 55 2.87 -14.65 -3.74
N VAL A 56 1.55 -14.69 -3.95
CA VAL A 56 0.92 -15.06 -5.24
C VAL A 56 1.41 -14.19 -6.42
N VAL A 57 1.79 -12.95 -6.12
CA VAL A 57 2.32 -11.98 -7.07
C VAL A 57 3.45 -11.20 -6.39
N PRO A 58 4.57 -10.92 -7.09
CA PRO A 58 5.66 -10.14 -6.52
C PRO A 58 5.25 -8.70 -6.22
N ARG A 59 5.96 -8.10 -5.27
CA ARG A 59 5.78 -6.72 -4.83
C ARG A 59 7.12 -5.99 -4.94
N THR A 60 7.06 -4.68 -5.15
CA THR A 60 8.27 -3.86 -5.25
C THR A 60 8.94 -3.65 -3.89
N PHE A 61 10.27 -3.70 -3.89
CA PHE A 61 11.12 -3.32 -2.78
C PHE A 61 11.33 -1.80 -2.69
N ALA A 62 10.89 -1.00 -3.66
CA ALA A 62 11.08 0.46 -3.63
C ALA A 62 10.41 1.10 -2.40
N GLY A 63 9.19 0.67 -2.07
CA GLY A 63 8.46 1.14 -0.89
C GLY A 63 9.10 0.69 0.41
N ALA A 64 9.35 -0.62 0.54
CA ALA A 64 9.99 -1.20 1.71
C ALA A 64 11.40 -0.62 1.96
N GLY A 65 12.20 -0.45 0.92
CA GLY A 65 13.53 0.16 1.00
C GLY A 65 13.50 1.60 1.48
N THR A 66 12.55 2.40 1.02
CA THR A 66 12.37 3.78 1.50
C THR A 66 12.08 3.81 3.01
N VAL A 67 11.17 2.95 3.46
CA VAL A 67 10.82 2.84 4.88
C VAL A 67 12.01 2.31 5.71
N ALA A 68 12.75 1.32 5.19
CA ALA A 68 13.94 0.78 5.83
C ALA A 68 15.02 1.84 6.02
N VAL A 69 15.32 2.65 5.00
CA VAL A 69 16.31 3.74 5.10
C VAL A 69 15.91 4.75 6.18
N LEU A 70 14.63 5.13 6.25
CA LEU A 70 14.14 6.05 7.29
C LEU A 70 14.16 5.44 8.70
N THR A 71 14.04 4.11 8.78
CA THR A 71 14.01 3.36 10.06
C THR A 71 15.41 2.96 10.53
N ALA A 72 16.40 2.94 9.64
CA ALA A 72 17.76 2.46 9.92
C ALA A 72 18.43 3.10 11.15
N PRO A 73 18.33 4.42 11.40
CA PRO A 73 18.92 5.02 12.61
C PRO A 73 18.30 4.48 13.90
N ALA A 74 16.97 4.27 13.90
CA ALA A 74 16.26 3.72 15.04
C ALA A 74 16.60 2.24 15.26
N ALA A 75 16.72 1.46 14.17
CA ALA A 75 17.13 0.06 14.23
C ALA A 75 18.55 -0.09 14.79
N TRP A 76 19.48 0.75 14.34
CA TRP A 76 20.85 0.78 14.84
C TRP A 76 20.91 1.12 16.34
N LEU A 77 20.14 2.13 16.78
CA LEU A 77 20.05 2.48 18.20
C LEU A 77 19.45 1.34 19.04
N CYS A 78 18.41 0.68 18.56
CA CYS A 78 17.81 -0.47 19.26
C CYS A 78 18.80 -1.64 19.37
N HIS A 79 19.61 -1.87 18.33
CA HIS A 79 20.65 -2.89 18.35
C HIS A 79 21.76 -2.57 19.38
N LEU A 80 22.17 -1.30 19.50
CA LEU A 80 23.14 -0.89 20.52
C LEU A 80 22.64 -1.03 21.95
N LEU A 81 21.33 -0.88 22.16
CA LEU A 81 20.69 -0.96 23.47
C LEU A 81 20.18 -2.38 23.80
N ASP A 82 20.48 -3.36 22.96
CA ASP A 82 20.03 -4.76 23.05
C ASP A 82 18.50 -4.88 23.26
N LEU A 83 17.76 -4.00 22.58
CA LEU A 83 16.29 -3.98 22.63
C LEU A 83 15.70 -5.04 21.69
N THR A 84 14.50 -5.50 22.02
CA THR A 84 13.74 -6.41 21.15
C THR A 84 13.40 -5.75 19.81
N LYS A 85 12.96 -6.53 18.81
CA LYS A 85 12.60 -6.00 17.48
C LYS A 85 11.32 -5.16 17.46
N LEU A 86 10.54 -5.16 18.55
CA LEU A 86 9.22 -4.50 18.63
C LEU A 86 9.28 -2.97 18.44
N PRO A 87 10.19 -2.21 19.09
CA PRO A 87 10.31 -0.77 18.87
C PRO A 87 10.69 -0.42 17.43
N VAL A 88 11.50 -1.26 16.78
CA VAL A 88 11.87 -1.09 15.37
C VAL A 88 10.66 -1.22 14.46
N LEU A 89 9.73 -2.15 14.77
CA LEU A 89 8.45 -2.27 14.06
C LEU A 89 7.58 -1.00 14.22
N TYR A 90 7.48 -0.45 15.43
CA TYR A 90 6.76 0.81 15.64
C TYR A 90 7.40 1.98 14.88
N CYS A 91 8.73 2.07 14.86
CA CYS A 91 9.46 3.06 14.08
C CYS A 91 9.23 2.87 12.57
N ALA A 92 9.24 1.63 12.07
CA ALA A 92 8.94 1.33 10.67
C ALA A 92 7.52 1.73 10.28
N ARG A 93 6.53 1.44 11.14
CA ARG A 93 5.12 1.85 10.91
C ARG A 93 4.94 3.36 11.01
N ALA A 94 5.64 4.03 11.93
CA ALA A 94 5.65 5.49 12.00
C ALA A 94 6.31 6.11 10.76
N ALA A 95 7.41 5.52 10.27
CA ALA A 95 8.07 5.93 9.04
C ALA A 95 7.17 5.70 7.82
N LEU A 96 6.46 4.57 7.74
CA LEU A 96 5.46 4.32 6.70
C LEU A 96 4.31 5.32 6.78
N GLY A 97 3.77 5.59 7.98
CA GLY A 97 2.73 6.58 8.21
C GLY A 97 3.19 7.98 7.82
N PHE A 98 4.42 8.36 8.18
CA PHE A 98 5.04 9.60 7.74
C PHE A 98 5.20 9.62 6.23
N VAL A 99 5.71 8.56 5.62
CA VAL A 99 5.87 8.44 4.17
C VAL A 99 4.52 8.56 3.48
N VAL A 100 3.45 7.94 3.97
CA VAL A 100 2.08 8.03 3.43
C VAL A 100 1.47 9.43 3.61
N LEU A 101 1.61 10.02 4.80
CA LEU A 101 1.12 11.37 5.08
C LEU A 101 1.91 12.44 4.32
N ALA A 102 3.21 12.24 4.20
CA ALA A 102 4.11 13.06 3.42
C ALA A 102 4.10 12.68 1.93
N PHE A 103 3.33 11.66 1.50
CA PHE A 103 3.64 10.98 0.24
C PHE A 103 3.56 11.93 -0.94
N PHE A 104 4.75 12.03 -1.50
CA PHE A 104 5.32 13.17 -2.17
C PHE A 104 4.99 13.19 -3.66
N ALA A 105 4.33 12.15 -4.17
CA ALA A 105 4.01 11.98 -5.58
C ALA A 105 2.51 12.21 -5.87
N ASN A 106 1.60 11.57 -5.12
CA ASN A 106 0.16 11.76 -5.32
C ASN A 106 -0.28 13.16 -4.91
N CYS A 107 0.04 13.56 -3.67
CA CYS A 107 -0.29 14.90 -3.20
C CYS A 107 0.38 15.99 -4.03
N LEU A 108 1.62 15.78 -4.48
CA LEU A 108 2.31 16.72 -5.38
C LEU A 108 1.69 16.74 -6.77
N ALA A 109 1.36 15.59 -7.34
CA ALA A 109 0.70 15.50 -8.63
C ALA A 109 -0.66 16.20 -8.60
N TYR A 110 -1.48 15.93 -7.58
CA TYR A 110 -2.77 16.58 -7.39
C TYR A 110 -2.62 18.07 -7.11
N SER A 111 -1.68 18.48 -6.25
CA SER A 111 -1.41 19.91 -5.97
C SER A 111 -0.97 20.66 -7.23
N SER A 112 0.00 20.12 -7.97
CA SER A 112 0.48 20.73 -9.22
C SER A 112 -0.57 20.71 -10.32
N TRP A 113 -1.45 19.71 -10.35
CA TRP A 113 -2.58 19.62 -11.28
C TRP A 113 -3.66 20.65 -10.97
N LEU A 114 -4.08 20.74 -9.71
CA LEU A 114 -5.13 21.67 -9.28
C LEU A 114 -4.65 23.13 -9.36
N THR A 115 -3.39 23.40 -9.04
CA THR A 115 -2.79 24.73 -9.18
C THR A 115 -2.39 25.07 -10.61
N ARG A 116 -2.38 24.09 -11.52
CA ARG A 116 -2.00 24.19 -12.94
C ARG A 116 -0.58 24.72 -13.19
N LYS A 117 0.28 24.75 -12.16
CA LYS A 117 1.61 25.38 -12.26
C LYS A 117 2.63 24.51 -12.99
N GLN A 118 2.61 23.21 -12.75
CA GLN A 118 3.65 22.28 -13.22
C GLN A 118 3.04 20.99 -13.78
N PRO A 119 2.44 21.04 -14.98
CA PRO A 119 1.78 19.87 -15.57
C PRO A 119 2.74 18.71 -15.85
N GLY A 120 4.00 18.98 -16.21
CA GLY A 120 5.01 17.95 -16.43
C GLY A 120 5.32 17.15 -15.16
N LEU A 121 5.33 17.81 -14.00
CA LEU A 121 5.52 17.17 -12.70
C LEU A 121 4.34 16.27 -12.34
N THR A 122 3.11 16.71 -12.60
CA THR A 122 1.91 15.88 -12.41
C THR A 122 2.01 14.58 -13.22
N ILE A 123 2.34 14.68 -14.50
CA ILE A 123 2.47 13.50 -15.38
C ILE A 123 3.60 12.58 -14.89
N SER A 124 4.75 13.16 -14.54
CA SER A 124 5.91 12.38 -14.11
C SER A 124 5.68 11.65 -12.77
N ALA A 125 5.07 12.34 -11.80
CA ALA A 125 4.75 11.77 -10.50
C ALA A 125 3.65 10.70 -10.61
N MET A 126 2.67 10.88 -11.50
CA MET A 126 1.65 9.86 -11.78
C MET A 126 2.24 8.64 -12.48
N ALA A 127 3.14 8.83 -13.45
CA ALA A 127 3.84 7.72 -14.11
C ALA A 127 4.67 6.92 -13.11
N LEU A 128 5.43 7.59 -12.24
CA LEU A 128 6.18 6.94 -11.16
C LEU A 128 5.25 6.13 -10.24
N ASN A 129 4.16 6.73 -9.78
CA ASN A 129 3.20 6.03 -8.92
C ASN A 129 2.59 4.81 -9.62
N ALA A 130 2.21 4.97 -10.89
CA ALA A 130 1.56 3.92 -11.66
C ALA A 130 2.50 2.74 -11.99
N ILE A 131 3.75 3.01 -12.30
CA ILE A 131 4.69 2.00 -12.79
C ILE A 131 5.44 1.29 -11.66
N VAL A 132 5.79 2.03 -10.60
CA VAL A 132 6.57 1.49 -9.49
C VAL A 132 5.68 0.92 -8.40
N PHE A 133 4.63 1.66 -7.99
CA PHE A 133 3.87 1.33 -6.78
C PHE A 133 2.52 0.68 -7.05
N ARG A 134 1.79 1.13 -8.09
CA ARG A 134 0.40 0.70 -8.34
C ARG A 134 -0.03 0.83 -9.80
N CYS A 135 -0.01 -0.26 -10.56
CA CYS A 135 -0.51 -0.25 -11.95
C CYS A 135 -1.99 0.17 -12.08
N ASP A 136 -2.78 -0.02 -11.03
CA ASP A 136 -4.17 0.44 -10.91
C ASP A 136 -4.35 1.95 -11.12
N MET A 137 -3.30 2.74 -10.94
CA MET A 137 -3.32 4.19 -11.13
C MET A 137 -3.16 4.59 -12.60
N LEU A 138 -2.85 3.67 -13.52
CA LEU A 138 -2.72 3.96 -14.95
C LEU A 138 -3.98 4.59 -15.57
N PRO A 139 -5.20 4.06 -15.34
CA PRO A 139 -6.42 4.71 -15.85
C PRO A 139 -6.61 6.12 -15.28
N LEU A 140 -6.29 6.33 -14.00
CA LEU A 140 -6.38 7.66 -13.39
C LEU A 140 -5.38 8.63 -14.01
N ALA A 141 -4.13 8.21 -14.18
CA ALA A 141 -3.09 8.99 -14.84
C ALA A 141 -3.49 9.36 -16.28
N GLY A 142 -4.10 8.42 -17.02
CA GLY A 142 -4.63 8.64 -18.36
C GLY A 142 -5.76 9.67 -18.38
N LEU A 143 -6.75 9.55 -17.49
CA LEU A 143 -7.85 10.50 -17.36
C LEU A 143 -7.37 11.90 -16.92
N MET A 144 -6.41 11.97 -16.00
CA MET A 144 -5.79 13.23 -15.59
C MET A 144 -5.04 13.88 -16.76
N GLY A 145 -4.25 13.11 -17.51
CA GLY A 145 -3.56 13.58 -18.71
C GLY A 145 -4.52 14.08 -19.78
N LEU A 146 -5.61 13.34 -20.04
CA LEU A 146 -6.66 13.75 -20.97
C LEU A 146 -7.33 15.05 -20.51
N HIS A 147 -7.69 15.17 -19.23
CA HIS A 147 -8.22 16.41 -18.69
C HIS A 147 -7.25 17.58 -18.87
N MET A 148 -5.94 17.37 -18.68
CA MET A 148 -4.92 18.41 -18.87
C MET A 148 -4.77 18.83 -20.34
N LEU A 149 -4.91 17.90 -21.29
CA LEU A 149 -4.94 18.20 -22.73
C LEU A 149 -6.20 19.00 -23.11
N LEU A 150 -7.37 18.54 -22.66
CA LEU A 150 -8.66 19.20 -22.94
C LEU A 150 -8.76 20.59 -22.31
N SER A 151 -8.21 20.75 -21.10
CA SER A 151 -8.15 22.05 -20.40
C SER A 151 -6.97 22.93 -20.84
N ARG A 152 -6.22 22.51 -21.87
CA ARG A 152 -5.06 23.22 -22.44
C ARG A 152 -3.97 23.57 -21.42
N GLN A 153 -3.81 22.75 -20.38
CA GLN A 153 -2.73 22.89 -19.40
C GLN A 153 -1.37 22.44 -19.97
N ILE A 154 -1.39 21.53 -20.94
CA ILE A 154 -0.19 21.02 -21.60
C ILE A 154 -0.49 20.68 -23.05
N THR A 155 0.52 20.77 -23.92
CA THR A 155 0.41 20.34 -25.32
C THR A 155 0.72 18.85 -25.45
N LEU A 156 0.12 18.17 -26.44
CA LEU A 156 0.32 16.74 -26.65
C LEU A 156 1.81 16.34 -26.75
N PRO A 157 2.68 17.05 -27.51
CA PRO A 157 4.10 16.67 -27.57
C PRO A 157 4.81 16.77 -26.21
N LYS A 158 4.51 17.81 -25.42
CA LYS A 158 5.09 17.96 -24.07
C LYS A 158 4.56 16.89 -23.12
N ALA A 159 3.28 16.53 -23.21
CA ALA A 159 2.69 15.47 -22.40
C ALA A 159 3.34 14.12 -22.72
N LEU A 160 3.53 13.80 -24.00
CA LEU A 160 4.21 12.59 -24.44
C LEU A 160 5.67 12.57 -24.00
N MET A 161 6.40 13.68 -24.15
CA MET A 161 7.78 13.80 -23.68
C MET A 161 7.88 13.47 -22.19
N TRP A 162 7.16 14.19 -21.32
CA TRP A 162 7.17 13.95 -19.88
C TRP A 162 6.69 12.53 -19.50
N GLY A 163 5.64 12.05 -20.16
CA GLY A 163 5.08 10.73 -19.91
C GLY A 163 6.05 9.61 -20.26
N VAL A 164 6.67 9.65 -21.45
CA VAL A 164 7.64 8.65 -21.90
C VAL A 164 8.91 8.72 -21.05
N THR A 165 9.47 9.91 -20.81
CA THR A 165 10.70 10.04 -20.01
C THR A 165 10.50 9.53 -18.59
N ALA A 166 9.37 9.88 -17.95
CA ALA A 166 9.07 9.42 -16.60
C ALA A 166 8.78 7.92 -16.56
N SER A 167 8.10 7.38 -17.57
CA SER A 167 7.80 5.94 -17.65
C SER A 167 9.06 5.11 -17.82
N VAL A 168 9.96 5.53 -18.73
CA VAL A 168 11.25 4.86 -18.93
C VAL A 168 12.10 4.93 -17.66
N ALA A 169 12.21 6.11 -17.04
CA ALA A 169 12.96 6.27 -15.78
C ALA A 169 12.39 5.40 -14.65
N SER A 170 11.05 5.31 -14.55
CA SER A 170 10.35 4.53 -13.54
C SER A 170 10.50 3.03 -13.76
N LEU A 171 10.42 2.57 -15.02
CA LEU A 171 10.69 1.18 -15.41
C LEU A 171 12.13 0.80 -15.11
N LEU A 172 13.10 1.65 -15.48
CA LEU A 172 14.51 1.40 -15.16
C LEU A 172 14.73 1.30 -13.65
N LEU A 173 14.08 2.15 -12.85
CA LEU A 173 14.17 2.10 -11.40
C LEU A 173 13.62 0.78 -10.84
N THR A 174 12.36 0.44 -11.13
CA THR A 174 11.74 -0.78 -10.58
C THR A 174 12.38 -2.04 -11.13
N VAL A 175 12.64 -2.13 -12.44
CA VAL A 175 13.25 -3.34 -13.02
C VAL A 175 14.65 -3.54 -12.48
N SER A 176 15.48 -2.49 -12.35
CA SER A 176 16.84 -2.66 -11.81
C SER A 176 16.82 -3.04 -10.34
N LEU A 177 16.04 -2.33 -9.51
CA LEU A 177 15.96 -2.61 -8.08
C LEU A 177 15.35 -3.99 -7.82
N ASP A 178 14.17 -4.24 -8.37
CA ASP A 178 13.39 -5.43 -8.05
C ASP A 178 14.02 -6.68 -8.68
N SER A 179 14.68 -6.59 -9.84
CA SER A 179 15.38 -7.75 -10.39
C SER A 179 16.57 -8.20 -9.53
N ILE A 180 17.25 -7.25 -8.86
CA ILE A 180 18.32 -7.58 -7.90
C ILE A 180 17.71 -8.28 -6.67
N MET A 181 16.63 -7.75 -6.12
CA MET A 181 16.02 -8.31 -4.91
C MET A 181 15.36 -9.67 -5.17
N TRP A 182 14.71 -9.84 -6.32
CA TRP A 182 14.04 -11.09 -6.71
C TRP A 182 14.96 -12.10 -7.41
N GLN A 183 16.23 -11.77 -7.64
CA GLN A 183 17.22 -12.64 -8.31
C GLN A 183 16.78 -13.13 -9.69
N ARG A 184 15.87 -12.41 -10.37
CA ARG A 184 15.37 -12.69 -11.72
C ARG A 184 14.92 -11.39 -12.37
N LEU A 185 15.00 -11.29 -13.71
CA LEU A 185 14.46 -10.13 -14.42
C LEU A 185 12.96 -10.01 -14.16
N LEU A 186 12.55 -8.91 -13.56
CA LEU A 186 11.18 -8.73 -13.08
C LEU A 186 10.74 -7.27 -13.11
N TRP A 187 9.50 -7.06 -13.55
CA TRP A 187 8.73 -5.86 -13.25
C TRP A 187 7.53 -6.26 -12.37
N PRO A 188 7.55 -5.97 -11.05
CA PRO A 188 6.52 -6.47 -10.12
C PRO A 188 5.11 -6.06 -10.51
N GLU A 189 4.88 -4.76 -10.73
CA GLU A 189 3.56 -4.24 -11.12
C GLU A 189 3.13 -4.73 -12.52
N GLY A 190 4.08 -5.07 -13.40
CA GLY A 190 3.79 -5.71 -14.67
C GLY A 190 3.21 -7.11 -14.52
N GLU A 191 3.77 -7.92 -13.63
CA GLU A 191 3.22 -9.24 -13.30
C GLU A 191 1.87 -9.12 -12.58
N VAL A 192 1.68 -8.12 -11.71
CA VAL A 192 0.38 -7.80 -11.10
C VAL A 192 -0.67 -7.47 -12.17
N LEU A 193 -0.32 -6.60 -13.12
CA LEU A 193 -1.21 -6.22 -14.21
C LEU A 193 -1.55 -7.43 -15.08
N TRP A 194 -0.56 -8.26 -15.42
CA TRP A 194 -0.77 -9.48 -16.21
C TRP A 194 -1.68 -10.47 -15.48
N PHE A 195 -1.40 -10.75 -14.21
CA PHE A 195 -2.17 -11.68 -13.38
C PHE A 195 -3.64 -11.22 -13.22
N ASN A 196 -3.87 -9.94 -12.99
CA ASN A 196 -5.21 -9.43 -12.75
C ASN A 196 -6.01 -9.15 -14.02
N SER A 197 -5.38 -8.56 -15.04
CA SER A 197 -6.09 -8.11 -16.25
C SER A 197 -6.11 -9.15 -17.37
N VAL A 198 -5.06 -9.96 -17.52
CA VAL A 198 -4.96 -10.94 -18.61
C VAL A 198 -5.45 -12.31 -18.16
N LEU A 199 -5.02 -12.78 -16.98
CA LEU A 199 -5.46 -14.08 -16.45
C LEU A 199 -6.81 -14.01 -15.73
N ASN A 200 -7.35 -12.80 -15.50
CA ASN A 200 -8.62 -12.53 -14.84
C ASN A 200 -8.83 -13.28 -13.50
N ARG A 201 -7.74 -13.58 -12.79
CA ARG A 201 -7.77 -14.34 -11.52
C ARG A 201 -8.30 -13.52 -10.36
N SER A 202 -8.47 -12.21 -10.55
CA SER A 202 -9.03 -11.31 -9.53
C SER A 202 -10.44 -11.71 -9.09
N SER A 203 -11.25 -12.35 -9.95
CA SER A 203 -12.58 -12.84 -9.58
C SER A 203 -12.57 -13.97 -8.54
N GLU A 204 -11.45 -14.67 -8.34
CA GLU A 204 -11.31 -15.74 -7.34
C GLU A 204 -11.42 -15.22 -5.90
N TRP A 205 -11.20 -13.92 -5.71
CA TRP A 205 -11.28 -13.23 -4.43
C TRP A 205 -12.66 -12.57 -4.20
N GLY A 206 -13.68 -13.01 -4.95
CA GLY A 206 -15.06 -12.55 -4.83
C GLY A 206 -15.44 -11.46 -5.82
N VAL A 207 -16.75 -11.32 -6.07
CA VAL A 207 -17.33 -10.37 -7.02
C VAL A 207 -18.36 -9.52 -6.30
N GLN A 208 -18.41 -8.24 -6.66
CA GLN A 208 -19.33 -7.28 -6.06
C GLN A 208 -20.15 -6.58 -7.16
N PRO A 209 -21.40 -6.19 -6.89
CA PRO A 209 -22.25 -5.58 -7.90
C PRO A 209 -21.70 -4.23 -8.37
N PHE A 210 -22.10 -3.79 -9.57
CA PHE A 210 -21.62 -2.56 -10.21
C PHE A 210 -21.65 -1.33 -9.28
N HIS A 211 -22.76 -1.13 -8.58
CA HIS A 211 -23.01 0.04 -7.73
C HIS A 211 -22.23 0.05 -6.40
N TRP A 212 -21.49 -1.02 -6.08
CA TRP A 212 -20.87 -1.20 -4.77
C TRP A 212 -19.86 -0.10 -4.39
N TYR A 213 -19.10 0.43 -5.37
CA TYR A 213 -18.20 1.56 -5.08
C TYR A 213 -18.97 2.81 -4.64
N TRP A 214 -20.15 3.04 -5.22
CA TRP A 214 -20.99 4.20 -4.95
C TRP A 214 -21.78 4.08 -3.64
N THR A 215 -22.34 2.91 -3.36
CA THR A 215 -23.20 2.71 -2.19
C THR A 215 -22.43 2.32 -0.94
N SER A 216 -21.25 1.71 -1.10
CA SER A 216 -20.54 1.10 0.01
C SER A 216 -19.14 1.68 0.18
N ALA A 217 -18.29 1.64 -0.85
CA ALA A 217 -16.89 2.03 -0.70
C ALA A 217 -16.70 3.55 -0.49
N LEU A 218 -17.31 4.38 -1.34
CA LEU A 218 -17.17 5.84 -1.27
C LEU A 218 -17.75 6.46 0.00
N PRO A 219 -18.98 6.12 0.45
CA PRO A 219 -19.53 6.65 1.69
C PRO A 219 -18.71 6.26 2.92
N ARG A 220 -18.22 5.02 2.96
CA ARG A 220 -17.30 4.57 4.01
C ARG A 220 -15.99 5.34 3.91
N ALA A 221 -15.37 5.43 2.73
CA ALA A 221 -14.08 6.08 2.54
C ALA A 221 -14.06 7.56 2.90
N MET A 222 -15.12 8.28 2.53
CA MET A 222 -15.18 9.72 2.70
C MET A 222 -15.86 10.13 4.01
N LEU A 223 -16.64 9.26 4.67
CA LEU A 223 -17.43 9.56 5.89
C LEU A 223 -18.02 10.98 5.85
N GLY A 224 -17.73 11.81 6.86
CA GLY A 224 -18.15 13.21 6.93
C GLY A 224 -17.53 14.14 5.87
N GLY A 225 -16.50 13.68 5.15
CA GLY A 225 -15.88 14.37 4.02
C GLY A 225 -16.73 14.36 2.75
N LEU A 226 -17.66 13.40 2.56
CA LEU A 226 -18.53 13.38 1.38
C LEU A 226 -19.47 14.61 1.31
N PRO A 227 -20.25 14.96 2.36
CA PRO A 227 -21.07 16.17 2.32
C PRO A 227 -20.23 17.45 2.21
N LEU A 228 -19.04 17.48 2.82
CA LEU A 228 -18.10 18.60 2.69
C LEU A 228 -17.56 18.74 1.26
N ALA A 229 -17.27 17.64 0.58
CA ALA A 229 -16.86 17.65 -0.82
C ALA A 229 -17.97 18.19 -1.72
N CYS A 230 -19.23 17.80 -1.48
CA CYS A 230 -20.39 18.36 -2.18
C CYS A 230 -20.55 19.87 -1.93
N ALA A 231 -20.42 20.32 -0.68
CA ALA A 231 -20.46 21.75 -0.34
C ALA A 231 -19.30 22.53 -1.00
N GLY A 232 -18.10 21.95 -1.01
CA GLY A 232 -16.92 22.52 -1.67
C GLY A 232 -17.10 22.64 -3.19
N LEU A 233 -17.75 21.66 -3.82
CA LEU A 233 -18.09 21.70 -5.25
C LEU A 233 -19.12 22.79 -5.59
N TRP A 234 -20.05 23.06 -4.68
CA TRP A 234 -21.00 24.16 -4.84
C TRP A 234 -20.26 25.51 -4.80
N GLN A 235 -19.37 25.68 -3.83
CA GLN A 235 -18.60 26.92 -3.67
C GLN A 235 -17.58 27.12 -4.81
N GLU A 236 -16.84 26.08 -5.18
CA GLU A 236 -15.71 26.17 -6.10
C GLU A 236 -15.95 25.33 -7.37
N ARG A 237 -16.70 25.90 -8.32
CA ARG A 237 -17.07 25.27 -9.60
C ARG A 237 -15.86 24.87 -10.46
N ARG A 238 -14.68 25.46 -10.22
CA ARG A 238 -13.43 25.11 -10.91
C ARG A 238 -13.01 23.66 -10.68
N LEU A 239 -13.49 23.04 -9.59
CA LEU A 239 -13.22 21.65 -9.24
C LEU A 239 -14.07 20.64 -10.03
N LEU A 240 -15.06 21.08 -10.80
CA LEU A 240 -15.94 20.17 -11.58
C LEU A 240 -15.16 19.31 -12.58
N GLY A 241 -14.14 19.86 -13.25
CA GLY A 241 -13.28 19.10 -14.17
C GLY A 241 -12.50 17.99 -13.44
N PRO A 242 -11.70 18.33 -12.41
CA PRO A 242 -11.01 17.35 -11.58
C PRO A 242 -11.92 16.30 -10.93
N VAL A 243 -13.10 16.70 -10.43
CA VAL A 243 -14.08 15.76 -9.87
C VAL A 243 -14.68 14.87 -10.96
N GLY A 244 -14.90 15.40 -12.17
CA GLY A 244 -15.31 14.61 -13.32
C GLY A 244 -14.32 13.48 -13.62
N VAL A 245 -13.02 13.73 -13.53
CA VAL A 245 -11.98 12.69 -13.66
C VAL A 245 -12.13 11.60 -12.59
N ALA A 246 -12.35 11.98 -11.33
CA ALA A 246 -12.55 11.03 -10.23
C ALA A 246 -13.84 10.20 -10.42
N VAL A 247 -14.93 10.83 -10.84
CA VAL A 247 -16.21 10.15 -11.12
C VAL A 247 -16.06 9.16 -12.28
N ILE A 248 -15.43 9.56 -13.39
CA ILE A 248 -15.18 8.67 -14.52
C ILE A 248 -14.30 7.49 -14.08
N TYR A 249 -13.26 7.75 -13.29
CA TYR A 249 -12.40 6.69 -12.74
C TYR A 249 -13.19 5.67 -11.91
N VAL A 250 -14.05 6.13 -11.00
CA VAL A 250 -14.92 5.24 -10.21
C VAL A 250 -15.88 4.46 -11.11
N CYS A 251 -16.46 5.09 -12.14
CA CYS A 251 -17.32 4.41 -13.10
C CYS A 251 -16.59 3.30 -13.88
N LEU A 252 -15.36 3.55 -14.33
CA LEU A 252 -14.53 2.54 -15.01
C LEU A 252 -14.26 1.35 -14.08
N TYR A 253 -13.86 1.61 -12.83
CA TYR A 253 -13.62 0.56 -11.85
C TYR A 253 -14.90 -0.17 -11.42
N SER A 254 -16.04 0.50 -11.43
CA SER A 254 -17.34 -0.12 -11.12
C SER A 254 -17.71 -1.23 -12.10
N TRP A 255 -17.19 -1.16 -13.33
CA TRP A 255 -17.37 -2.19 -14.35
C TRP A 255 -16.57 -3.48 -14.08
N LEU A 256 -15.51 -3.41 -13.27
CA LEU A 256 -14.74 -4.59 -12.91
C LEU A 256 -15.56 -5.50 -11.98
N PRO A 257 -15.69 -6.80 -12.26
CA PRO A 257 -16.45 -7.73 -11.41
C PRO A 257 -15.90 -7.76 -9.98
N HIS A 258 -14.58 -7.85 -9.88
CA HIS A 258 -13.87 -7.85 -8.62
C HIS A 258 -13.67 -6.42 -8.08
N LYS A 259 -14.03 -6.20 -6.82
CA LYS A 259 -13.92 -4.90 -6.15
C LYS A 259 -13.44 -5.12 -4.72
N GLU A 260 -12.49 -4.31 -4.27
CA GLU A 260 -11.98 -4.37 -2.90
C GLU A 260 -11.77 -2.97 -2.32
N VAL A 261 -12.04 -2.81 -1.01
CA VAL A 261 -11.82 -1.56 -0.23
C VAL A 261 -10.43 -1.54 0.42
N ARG A 262 -9.56 -2.49 0.06
CA ARG A 262 -8.43 -3.04 0.83
C ARG A 262 -7.32 -2.08 1.32
N PHE A 263 -7.49 -0.76 1.23
CA PHE A 263 -6.55 0.24 1.75
C PHE A 263 -7.15 1.30 2.68
N LEU A 264 -8.46 1.28 2.98
CA LEU A 264 -9.07 2.28 3.88
C LEU A 264 -9.58 1.75 5.23
N PHE A 265 -9.84 0.46 5.36
CA PHE A 265 -10.39 -0.11 6.59
C PHE A 265 -9.57 -1.29 7.10
N PRO A 266 -8.55 -1.02 7.93
CA PRO A 266 -7.86 -2.06 8.69
C PRO A 266 -8.83 -2.88 9.57
N LEU A 267 -10.00 -2.32 9.92
CA LEU A 267 -10.88 -2.84 10.96
C LEU A 267 -11.97 -3.83 10.49
N GLU A 268 -12.17 -4.06 9.19
CA GLU A 268 -13.29 -4.91 8.75
C GLU A 268 -13.08 -6.41 8.94
N HIS A 269 -11.85 -6.87 9.19
CA HIS A 269 -11.57 -8.26 9.55
C HIS A 269 -10.49 -8.33 10.66
N PRO A 270 -10.74 -9.04 11.78
CA PRO A 270 -9.82 -9.10 12.93
C PRO A 270 -8.67 -10.10 12.69
N TRP A 271 -8.11 -10.14 11.49
CA TRP A 271 -6.93 -10.96 11.22
C TRP A 271 -5.69 -10.21 11.70
N MET A 272 -5.36 -10.34 12.99
CA MET A 272 -4.07 -9.93 13.53
C MET A 272 -3.08 -11.09 13.36
N TYR A 273 -2.00 -10.86 12.63
CA TYR A 273 -0.93 -11.83 12.43
C TYR A 273 0.40 -11.25 12.96
N SER A 274 1.16 -12.06 13.69
CA SER A 274 2.52 -11.73 14.10
C SER A 274 3.44 -12.94 13.88
N LYS A 275 4.48 -12.76 13.06
CA LYS A 275 5.59 -13.72 12.85
C LYS A 275 6.75 -13.35 13.78
N GLU A 276 6.46 -13.07 15.05
CA GLU A 276 7.48 -12.83 16.08
C GLU A 276 8.18 -14.14 16.41
N GLU A 277 9.45 -14.26 16.02
CA GLU A 277 10.29 -15.43 16.30
C GLU A 277 10.82 -15.40 17.74
N GLY A 278 11.03 -16.58 18.32
CA GLY A 278 11.61 -16.72 19.67
C GLY A 278 10.65 -16.49 20.84
N LEU A 279 9.34 -16.41 20.57
CA LEU A 279 8.32 -16.36 21.62
C LEU A 279 7.96 -17.76 22.13
N SER A 280 7.80 -17.89 23.45
CA SER A 280 7.24 -19.09 24.06
C SER A 280 5.74 -19.24 23.76
N ALA A 281 5.22 -20.47 23.76
CA ALA A 281 3.81 -20.76 23.52
C ALA A 281 2.86 -19.96 24.44
N ALA A 282 3.28 -19.71 25.70
CA ALA A 282 2.52 -18.91 26.65
C ALA A 282 2.45 -17.42 26.27
N GLN A 283 3.53 -16.86 25.71
CA GLN A 283 3.56 -15.48 25.23
C GLN A 283 2.72 -15.31 23.96
N LEU A 284 2.69 -16.31 23.07
CA LEU A 284 1.82 -16.32 21.90
C LEU A 284 0.33 -16.37 22.30
N GLN A 285 -0.01 -17.17 23.30
CA GLN A 285 -1.37 -17.24 23.84
C GLN A 285 -1.83 -15.89 24.42
N ALA A 286 -0.97 -15.20 25.17
CA ALA A 286 -1.31 -13.93 25.81
C ALA A 286 -1.65 -12.79 24.82
N LYS A 287 -1.25 -12.92 23.54
CA LYS A 287 -1.46 -11.89 22.52
C LYS A 287 -2.83 -11.94 21.81
N ASN A 288 -3.71 -12.90 22.14
CA ASN A 288 -5.11 -12.96 21.66
C ASN A 288 -5.28 -12.81 20.12
N PHE A 289 -4.46 -13.52 19.34
CA PHE A 289 -4.64 -13.63 17.89
C PHE A 289 -5.88 -14.48 17.54
N THR A 290 -6.47 -14.28 16.36
CA THR A 290 -7.59 -15.14 15.91
C THR A 290 -7.07 -16.37 15.15
N PHE A 291 -5.96 -16.21 14.42
CA PHE A 291 -5.23 -17.25 13.68
C PHE A 291 -3.74 -17.05 13.92
N LEU A 292 -3.00 -18.15 14.05
CA LEU A 292 -1.57 -18.15 14.35
C LEU A 292 -0.86 -19.14 13.43
N LEU A 293 0.16 -18.66 12.72
CA LEU A 293 1.10 -19.53 12.01
C LEU A 293 2.37 -19.63 12.86
N ALA A 294 2.65 -20.83 13.39
CA ALA A 294 3.81 -21.08 14.24
C ALA A 294 4.57 -22.31 13.76
N ASP A 295 5.86 -22.37 14.09
CA ASP A 295 6.69 -23.56 13.93
C ASP A 295 6.47 -24.60 15.05
N GLN A 296 5.82 -24.19 16.15
CA GLN A 296 5.52 -25.02 17.31
C GLN A 296 4.35 -25.98 17.04
N GLN A 297 4.45 -27.22 17.54
CA GLN A 297 3.45 -28.27 17.34
C GLN A 297 2.10 -28.04 18.02
N SER A 298 2.06 -27.20 19.05
CA SER A 298 0.83 -26.90 19.79
C SER A 298 0.96 -25.57 20.51
N VAL A 299 -0.04 -24.70 20.38
CA VAL A 299 -0.15 -23.46 21.14
C VAL A 299 -1.42 -23.53 22.02
N PRO A 300 -1.31 -23.39 23.35
CA PRO A 300 -2.47 -23.46 24.25
C PRO A 300 -3.57 -22.46 23.84
N GLY A 301 -4.81 -22.94 23.74
CA GLY A 301 -5.96 -22.12 23.33
C GLY A 301 -6.23 -22.06 21.81
N TYR A 302 -5.37 -22.69 20.98
CA TYR A 302 -5.58 -22.78 19.54
C TYR A 302 -5.59 -24.25 19.08
N GLN A 303 -6.41 -24.53 18.05
CA GLN A 303 -6.55 -25.83 17.40
C GLN A 303 -5.88 -25.80 16.02
N LEU A 304 -5.20 -26.88 15.66
CA LEU A 304 -4.58 -27.01 14.34
C LEU A 304 -5.65 -27.00 13.24
N HIS A 305 -5.47 -26.15 12.22
CA HIS A 305 -6.38 -26.01 11.10
C HIS A 305 -5.68 -26.41 9.79
N GLY A 306 -6.12 -27.52 9.17
CA GLY A 306 -5.62 -27.99 7.88
C GLY A 306 -4.50 -29.05 7.95
N THR A 307 -4.17 -29.65 6.80
CA THR A 307 -3.06 -30.61 6.67
C THR A 307 -1.76 -29.84 6.46
N ALA A 308 -0.85 -29.94 7.43
CA ALA A 308 0.47 -29.34 7.41
C ALA A 308 1.34 -29.93 6.30
N ALA A 309 1.21 -29.38 5.09
CA ALA A 309 2.08 -29.70 3.97
C ALA A 309 3.00 -28.51 3.72
N THR A 310 4.20 -28.63 4.27
CA THR A 310 5.45 -27.99 3.83
C THR A 310 5.80 -26.61 4.39
N ILE A 311 4.91 -25.87 5.06
CA ILE A 311 5.23 -24.52 5.58
C ILE A 311 4.46 -24.23 6.88
N GLY A 312 5.10 -24.43 8.04
CA GLY A 312 4.53 -24.08 9.36
C GLY A 312 3.25 -24.82 9.74
N LEU A 313 2.83 -24.67 11.00
CA LEU A 313 1.56 -25.18 11.51
C LEU A 313 0.59 -24.01 11.67
N ASP A 314 -0.57 -24.13 11.04
CA ASP A 314 -1.66 -23.14 11.10
C ASP A 314 -2.62 -23.52 12.23
N PHE A 315 -2.87 -22.57 13.14
CA PHE A 315 -3.74 -22.74 14.28
C PHE A 315 -4.86 -21.69 14.29
N ARG A 316 -6.08 -22.13 14.56
CA ARG A 316 -7.26 -21.29 14.77
C ARG A 316 -7.64 -21.28 16.25
N LEU A 317 -8.13 -20.16 16.77
CA LEU A 317 -8.64 -20.09 18.14
C LEU A 317 -9.66 -21.21 18.39
N ALA A 318 -9.46 -21.99 19.47
CA ALA A 318 -10.41 -23.03 19.84
C ALA A 318 -11.74 -22.36 20.16
N SER A 319 -12.79 -22.64 19.39
CA SER A 319 -14.13 -22.16 19.74
C SER A 319 -14.51 -22.79 21.08
N SER A 320 -14.60 -21.97 22.12
CA SER A 320 -15.20 -22.35 23.40
C SER A 320 -16.69 -22.68 23.23
#